data_AF-A0A2D9WYV6-F1
#
_entry.id   AF-A0A2D9WYV6-F1
#
_cell.length_a   1.000
_cell.length_b   1.000
_cell.length_c   1.000
_cell.angle_alpha   90.00
_cell.angle_beta   90.00
_cell.angle_gamma   90.00
#
_symmetry.space_group_name_H-M   'P 1'
#
loop_
_entity.id
_entity.type
_entity.pdbx_description
1 polymer ?
#
loop_
_entity_poly.entity_id
_entity_poly.type
_entity_poly.pdbx_seq_one_letter_code
_entity_poly.pdbx_strand_id
1 'polypeptide(L)' 'MTTTSLLNVGLGATMMKVVGVPSTMIGVNQVNPAYTLDVDGDINTTGNVRVNGVALVSSAGATEEDVTALAIALG' A
#
# COMPACT_ATOMS: atom_id res chain seq x y z
N MET A 1 -13.00 25.64 -7.39
CA MET A 1 -14.08 24.82 -6.81
C MET A 1 -13.47 23.51 -6.33
N THR A 2 -13.11 23.42 -5.05
CA THR A 2 -12.68 22.19 -4.38
C THR A 2 -13.92 21.46 -3.89
N THR A 3 -14.24 20.30 -4.46
CA THR A 3 -15.29 19.43 -3.94
C THR A 3 -14.62 18.35 -3.08
N THR A 4 -14.43 18.60 -1.80
CA THR A 4 -13.90 17.62 -0.84
C THR A 4 -14.95 16.62 -0.35
N SER A 5 -16.01 16.40 -1.13
CA SER A 5 -17.08 15.49 -0.74
C SER A 5 -16.54 14.07 -0.73
N LEU A 6 -16.61 13.44 0.44
CA LEU A 6 -16.33 12.03 0.63
C LEU A 6 -17.09 11.21 -0.43
N LEU A 7 -16.39 10.35 -1.17
CA LEU A 7 -17.05 9.48 -2.14
C LEU A 7 -17.74 8.33 -1.39
N ASN A 8 -19.07 8.37 -1.29
CA ASN A 8 -19.86 7.34 -0.61
C ASN A 8 -20.04 6.08 -1.48
N VAL A 9 -18.97 5.30 -1.67
CA VAL A 9 -19.07 3.95 -2.23
C VAL A 9 -19.48 2.96 -1.13
N GLY A 10 -20.79 2.69 -0.99
CA GLY A 10 -21.36 1.70 -0.06
C GLY A 10 -22.43 2.26 0.90
N LEU A 11 -23.33 1.39 1.38
CA LEU A 11 -24.41 1.72 2.32
C LEU A 11 -23.83 2.14 3.69
N GLY A 12 -23.61 3.45 3.88
CA GLY A 12 -23.48 4.06 5.20
C GLY A 12 -22.08 4.43 5.71
N ALA A 13 -21.00 4.21 4.95
CA ALA A 13 -19.66 4.68 5.33
C ALA A 13 -18.82 5.08 4.11
N THR A 14 -17.96 6.09 4.24
CA THR A 14 -16.98 6.43 3.21
C THR A 14 -15.84 5.42 3.26
N MET A 15 -15.80 4.46 2.33
CA MET A 15 -14.69 3.49 2.27
C MET A 15 -13.43 4.05 1.57
N MET A 16 -13.55 5.13 0.80
CA MET A 16 -12.44 5.74 0.06
C MET A 16 -12.54 7.27 0.09
N LYS A 17 -11.58 7.93 0.73
CA LYS A 17 -11.47 9.39 0.73
C LYS A 17 -10.62 9.83 -0.46
N VAL A 18 -11.26 10.25 -1.54
CA VAL A 18 -10.57 10.94 -2.64
C VAL A 18 -10.55 12.44 -2.31
N VAL A 19 -9.42 12.94 -1.82
CA VAL A 19 -9.26 14.38 -1.57
C VAL A 19 -8.83 15.06 -2.87
N GLY A 20 -9.68 15.95 -3.37
CA GLY A 20 -9.53 16.62 -4.66
C GLY A 20 -8.40 17.66 -4.77
N VAL A 21 -7.86 17.68 -5.99
CA VAL A 21 -6.90 18.50 -6.75
C VAL A 21 -5.91 19.39 -5.99
N PRO A 22 -4.60 19.11 -6.10
CA PRO A 22 -3.99 18.18 -7.05
C PRO A 22 -4.03 16.70 -6.59
N SER A 23 -5.20 16.16 -6.20
CA SER A 23 -5.85 14.90 -6.67
C SER A 23 -4.94 13.70 -6.89
N THR A 24 -3.91 13.54 -6.08
CA THR A 24 -2.97 12.44 -6.22
C THR A 24 -2.98 11.55 -5.00
N MET A 25 -3.77 11.86 -3.98
CA MET A 25 -3.71 11.16 -2.69
C MET A 25 -4.96 10.34 -2.43
N ILE A 26 -4.76 9.04 -2.21
CA ILE A 26 -5.77 8.06 -1.80
C ILE A 26 -5.42 7.57 -0.40
N GLY A 27 -6.32 7.76 0.56
CA GLY A 27 -6.21 7.22 1.91
C GLY A 27 -7.21 6.10 2.18
N VAL A 28 -6.75 4.98 2.73
CA VAL A 28 -7.59 3.88 3.24
C VAL A 28 -7.36 3.73 4.74
N ASN A 29 -8.41 3.94 5.53
CA ASN A 29 -8.33 4.08 7.00
C ASN A 29 -7.35 5.19 7.47
N GLN A 30 -6.97 6.10 6.58
CA GLN A 30 -6.02 7.19 6.85
C GLN A 30 -6.63 8.55 6.48
N VAL A 31 -6.83 9.38 7.49
CA VAL A 31 -7.50 10.68 7.36
C VAL A 31 -6.60 11.73 6.72
N ASN A 32 -5.29 11.59 6.91
CA ASN A 32 -4.26 12.48 6.40
C ASN A 32 -3.12 11.67 5.76
N PRO A 33 -3.31 11.17 4.52
CA PRO A 33 -2.29 10.42 3.80
C PRO A 33 -0.97 11.21 3.73
N ALA A 34 0.14 10.59 4.13
CA ALA A 34 1.47 11.18 3.97
C ALA A 34 2.03 10.97 2.56
N TYR A 35 1.46 10.01 1.82
CA TYR A 35 1.87 9.62 0.47
C TYR A 35 0.67 9.60 -0.50
N THR A 36 0.97 9.50 -1.80
CA THR A 36 0.01 9.34 -2.90
C THR A 36 -0.98 8.19 -2.66
N LEU A 37 -0.53 7.09 -2.06
CA LEU A 37 -1.39 6.02 -1.56
C LEU A 37 -0.93 5.69 -0.14
N ASP A 38 -1.84 5.83 0.83
CA ASP A 38 -1.58 5.56 2.25
C ASP A 38 -2.68 4.63 2.78
N VAL A 39 -2.27 3.44 3.23
CA VAL A 39 -3.16 2.38 3.70
C VAL A 39 -2.70 1.99 5.10
N ASP A 40 -3.55 2.24 6.09
CA ASP A 40 -3.34 1.74 7.44
C ASP A 40 -4.10 0.43 7.62
N GLY A 41 -3.41 -0.65 7.26
CA GLY A 41 -3.92 -2.01 7.25
C GLY A 41 -3.27 -2.85 6.16
N ASP A 42 -3.82 -4.03 5.94
CA ASP A 42 -3.32 -4.97 4.95
C ASP A 42 -3.71 -4.57 3.52
N ILE A 43 -2.84 -4.91 2.56
CA ILE A 43 -3.10 -4.77 1.13
C ILE A 43 -3.29 -6.17 0.55
N ASN A 44 -4.49 -6.45 0.03
CA ASN A 44 -4.74 -7.63 -0.77
C ASN A 44 -4.75 -7.27 -2.27
N THR A 45 -3.97 -7.96 -3.08
CA THR A 45 -3.84 -7.70 -4.52
C THR A 45 -3.90 -9.00 -5.31
N THR A 46 -4.43 -8.94 -6.52
CA THR A 46 -4.28 -10.00 -7.52
C THR A 46 -3.19 -9.57 -8.52
N GLY A 47 -2.17 -10.41 -8.69
CA GLY A 47 -0.97 -10.07 -9.48
C GLY A 47 0.19 -9.53 -8.63
N ASN A 48 1.09 -8.77 -9.24
CA ASN A 48 2.30 -8.25 -8.57
C ASN A 48 2.14 -6.80 -8.15
N VAL A 49 2.46 -6.50 -6.89
CA VAL A 49 2.88 -5.13 -6.51
C VAL A 49 4.26 -4.89 -7.11
N ARG A 50 4.53 -3.69 -7.65
CA ARG A 50 5.83 -3.33 -8.23
C ARG A 50 6.41 -2.10 -7.54
N VAL A 51 7.71 -2.13 -7.23
CA VAL A 51 8.48 -0.99 -6.74
C VAL A 51 9.59 -0.71 -7.73
N ASN A 52 9.63 0.52 -8.26
CA ASN A 52 10.58 0.94 -9.28
C ASN A 52 10.61 0.00 -10.51
N GLY A 53 9.44 -0.50 -10.94
CA GLY A 53 9.30 -1.41 -12.08
C GLY A 53 9.60 -2.89 -11.79
N VAL A 54 10.18 -3.20 -10.63
CA VAL A 54 10.47 -4.57 -10.20
C VAL A 54 9.31 -5.12 -9.38
N ALA A 55 8.88 -6.35 -9.66
CA ALA A 55 7.88 -7.00 -8.85
C ALA A 55 8.39 -7.19 -7.42
N LEU A 56 7.63 -6.72 -6.44
CA LEU A 56 7.75 -7.18 -5.07
C LEU A 56 7.39 -8.66 -5.10
N VAL A 57 8.41 -9.51 -5.11
CA VAL A 57 8.26 -10.91 -4.78
C VAL A 57 8.01 -10.90 -3.28
N SER A 58 6.82 -11.30 -2.85
CA SER A 58 6.60 -11.63 -1.45
C SER A 58 7.56 -12.77 -1.13
N SER A 59 8.76 -12.45 -0.66
CA SER A 59 9.60 -13.41 0.00
C SER A 59 8.98 -13.63 1.36
N ALA A 60 7.88 -14.39 1.38
CA ALA A 60 7.46 -15.10 2.57
C ALA A 60 8.57 -16.06 3.10
N GLY A 61 9.76 -16.10 2.48
CA GLY A 61 10.87 -16.97 2.85
C GLY A 61 12.26 -16.32 2.97
N ALA A 62 12.44 -15.01 2.76
CA ALA A 62 13.72 -14.38 3.12
C ALA A 62 13.60 -13.80 4.53
N THR A 63 13.52 -14.68 5.52
CA THR A 63 13.85 -14.29 6.89
C THR A 63 15.34 -13.98 6.93
N GLU A 64 15.78 -13.12 7.84
CA GLU A 64 17.21 -12.84 8.12
C GLU A 64 18.03 -14.14 8.35
N GLU A 65 17.33 -15.22 8.70
CA GLU A 65 17.84 -16.59 8.83
C GLU A 65 18.34 -17.19 7.51
N ASP A 66 17.75 -16.86 6.36
CA ASP A 66 18.17 -17.38 5.04
C ASP A 66 19.44 -16.66 4.52
N VAL A 67 19.63 -15.38 4.87
CA VAL A 67 20.85 -14.62 4.56
C VAL A 67 22.01 -15.05 5.45
N THR A 68 21.76 -15.28 6.75
CA THR A 68 22.77 -15.82 7.67
C THR A 68 23.07 -17.29 7.36
N ALA A 69 22.08 -18.13 7.08
CA ALA A 69 22.29 -19.53 6.69
C ALA A 69 23.12 -19.65 5.40
N LEU A 70 22.89 -18.80 4.39
CA LEU A 70 23.72 -18.77 3.19
C LEU A 70 25.16 -18.31 3.52
N ALA A 71 25.33 -17.31 4.37
CA ALA A 71 26.65 -16.83 4.79
C ALA A 71 27.44 -17.88 5.61
N ILE A 72 26.75 -18.73 6.39
CA ILE A 72 27.38 -19.83 7.15
C ILE A 72 27.63 -21.06 6.26
N ALA A 73 26.74 -21.36 5.30
CA ALA A 73 26.89 -22.50 4.40
C ALA A 73 27.95 -22.28 3.30
N LEU A 74 28.27 -21.03 2.99
CA LEU A 74 29.34 -20.63 2.06
C LEU A 74 30.64 -20.23 2.80
N GLY A 75 30.72 -20.51 4.11
CA GLY A 75 31.93 -20.40 4.93
C GLY A 75 32.87 -21.58 4.73
#